data_AF-A0A3B9GBD6-F1
#
_entry.id   AF-A0A3B9GBD6-F1
#
_cell.length_a   1.000
_cell.length_b   1.000
_cell.length_c   1.000
_cell.angle_alpha   90.00
_cell.angle_beta   90.00
_cell.angle_gamma   90.00
#
_symmetry.space_group_name_H-M   'P 1'
#
loop_
_entity.id
_entity.type
_entity.pdbx_description
1 polymer ?
#
loop_
_entity_poly.entity_id
_entity_poly.type
_entity_poly.pdbx_seq_one_letter_code
_entity_poly.pdbx_strand_id
1 'polypeptide(L)'
;MPVHWYYDRDALDRDYPELDRYLPPCSHHPDSILWRSEYTPLNKKGEILHDQARFWGQRGIHYHQNLKAGENTVNFKLAQALHDEIELKGSYDSTNWVKKYIELMLTPNWHNDTYLEEYHRAFFTRYAQGKNILKCGISDEHIGGLATVPSLLAALPAGDHRQTIKTHVTLTHRNSNVLRAADCLVRLLQFIANG
;
A
#
# COMPACT_ATOMS: atom_id res chain seq x y z
N MET A 1 2.58 0.64 13.57
CA MET A 1 3.49 1.72 13.10
C MET A 1 3.38 2.96 13.99
N PRO A 2 3.78 2.89 15.29
CA PRO A 2 3.49 3.96 16.26
C PRO A 2 4.33 5.23 16.09
N VAL A 3 5.54 5.12 15.55
CA VAL A 3 6.51 6.23 15.46
C VAL A 3 6.77 6.70 14.03
N HIS A 4 5.89 6.30 13.09
CA HIS A 4 6.11 6.61 11.68
C HIS A 4 6.04 8.12 11.44
N TRP A 5 7.16 8.69 10.97
CA TRP A 5 7.35 10.12 10.65
C TRP A 5 7.39 11.07 11.85
N TYR A 6 7.80 10.58 13.03
CA TYR A 6 8.31 11.47 14.08
C TYR A 6 9.68 12.02 13.67
N TYR A 7 9.77 13.34 13.57
CA TYR A 7 11.04 14.06 13.36
C TYR A 7 11.50 14.75 14.66
N ASP A 8 10.56 15.15 15.52
CA ASP A 8 10.83 15.61 16.88
C ASP A 8 11.00 14.42 17.84
N ARG A 9 12.25 14.20 18.30
CA ARG A 9 12.58 13.14 19.27
C ARG A 9 12.01 13.41 20.65
N ASP A 10 11.96 14.66 21.10
CA ASP A 10 11.40 14.99 22.41
C ASP A 10 9.90 14.73 22.42
N ALA A 11 9.21 14.92 21.28
CA ALA A 11 7.81 14.55 21.16
C ALA A 11 7.62 13.03 21.11
N LEU A 12 8.48 12.30 20.42
CA LEU A 12 8.46 10.83 20.42
C LEU A 12 8.61 10.28 21.84
N ASP A 13 9.59 10.77 22.60
CA ASP A 13 9.86 10.32 23.98
C ASP A 13 8.72 10.67 24.94
N ARG A 14 7.99 11.78 24.70
CA ARG A 14 6.78 12.14 25.46
C ARG A 14 5.60 11.22 25.14
N ASP A 15 5.37 10.93 23.86
CA ASP A 15 4.24 10.11 23.41
C ASP A 15 4.45 8.61 23.69
N TYR A 16 5.71 8.15 23.60
CA TYR A 16 6.12 6.77 23.80
C TYR A 16 7.32 6.65 24.76
N PRO A 17 7.15 6.97 26.05
CA PRO A 17 8.24 6.92 27.04
C PRO A 17 8.81 5.51 27.23
N GLU A 18 8.04 4.47 26.89
CA GLU A 18 8.45 3.07 26.91
C GLU A 18 8.13 2.40 25.56
N LEU A 19 9.06 2.48 24.60
CA LEU A 19 8.93 1.85 23.28
C LEU A 19 9.73 0.55 23.18
N ASP A 20 9.36 -0.46 23.98
CA ASP A 20 10.02 -1.78 24.04
C ASP A 20 9.16 -2.93 23.50
N ARG A 21 7.93 -2.63 23.08
CA ARG A 21 6.91 -3.59 22.63
C ARG A 21 6.07 -3.02 21.49
N TYR A 22 5.21 -3.84 20.89
CA TYR A 22 4.23 -3.33 19.94
C TYR A 22 3.21 -2.44 20.63
N LEU A 23 3.16 -1.19 20.20
CA LEU A 23 2.19 -0.19 20.65
C LEU A 23 1.32 0.28 19.47
N PRO A 24 0.04 0.61 19.72
CA PRO A 24 -0.75 1.32 18.73
C PRO A 24 -0.22 2.76 18.58
N PRO A 25 -0.41 3.38 17.41
CA PRO A 25 -0.15 4.81 17.24
C PRO A 25 -1.11 5.65 18.10
N CYS A 26 -0.60 6.75 18.66
CA CYS A 26 -1.41 7.84 19.18
C CYS A 26 -2.27 8.44 18.05
N SER A 27 -3.46 8.94 18.40
CA SER A 27 -4.31 9.64 17.43
C SER A 27 -3.71 10.97 17.01
N HIS A 28 -3.09 11.68 17.96
CA HIS A 28 -2.31 12.87 17.71
C HIS A 28 -0.90 12.55 17.21
N HIS A 29 -0.40 13.30 16.23
CA HIS A 29 0.97 13.21 15.74
C HIS A 29 1.52 14.63 15.49
N PRO A 30 2.60 15.05 16.17
CA PRO A 30 3.11 16.42 16.17
C PRO A 30 3.58 16.87 14.77
N ASP A 31 4.30 16.00 14.06
CA ASP A 31 4.85 16.29 12.74
C ASP A 31 3.94 15.86 11.57
N SER A 32 2.64 15.68 11.82
CA SER A 32 1.74 15.22 10.77
C SER A 32 1.58 16.26 9.67
N ILE A 33 1.83 15.83 8.43
CA ILE A 33 1.51 16.53 7.19
C ILE A 33 0.34 15.88 6.46
N LEU A 34 -0.38 14.94 7.08
CA LEU A 34 -1.57 14.30 6.49
C LEU A 34 -2.59 15.36 6.03
N TRP A 35 -2.71 16.46 6.76
CA TRP A 35 -3.59 17.58 6.43
C TRP A 35 -3.31 18.23 5.05
N ARG A 36 -2.12 18.00 4.47
CA ARG A 36 -1.78 18.45 3.11
C ARG A 36 -2.26 17.51 2.02
N SER A 37 -2.65 16.29 2.38
CA SER A 37 -3.16 15.29 1.45
C SER A 37 -4.67 15.41 1.34
N GLU A 38 -5.18 15.38 0.12
CA GLU A 38 -6.60 15.47 -0.18
C GLU A 38 -7.04 14.28 -1.04
N TYR A 39 -8.25 13.80 -0.79
CA TYR A 39 -8.90 12.81 -1.62
C TYR A 39 -10.41 12.98 -1.54
N THR A 40 -11.04 13.22 -2.68
CA THR A 40 -12.50 13.22 -2.79
C THR A 40 -12.90 12.18 -3.83
N PRO A 41 -13.65 11.14 -3.44
CA PRO A 41 -14.08 10.11 -4.37
C PRO A 41 -15.09 10.66 -5.38
N LEU A 42 -14.89 10.38 -6.67
CA LEU A 42 -15.78 10.88 -7.74
C LEU A 42 -17.17 10.21 -7.72
N ASN A 43 -17.24 8.98 -7.23
CA ASN A 43 -18.46 8.19 -7.04
C ASN A 43 -18.13 6.94 -6.21
N LYS A 44 -19.10 6.04 -6.02
CA LYS A 44 -18.95 4.80 -5.24
C LYS A 44 -17.76 3.91 -5.65
N LYS A 45 -17.31 3.99 -6.91
CA LYS A 45 -16.12 3.23 -7.36
C LYS A 45 -14.80 3.80 -6.84
N GLY A 46 -14.79 5.04 -6.36
CA GLY A 46 -13.62 5.68 -5.75
C GLY A 46 -13.66 5.71 -4.23
N GLU A 47 -14.75 5.27 -3.60
CA GLU A 47 -14.96 5.36 -2.16
C GLU A 47 -14.09 4.33 -1.40
N ILE A 48 -12.81 4.66 -1.21
CA ILE A 48 -11.81 3.81 -0.55
C ILE A 48 -11.40 4.32 0.84
N LEU A 49 -11.85 5.52 1.23
CA LEU A 49 -11.59 6.06 2.57
C LEU A 49 -12.68 5.68 3.57
N HIS A 50 -13.92 5.45 3.11
CA HIS A 50 -15.02 5.05 3.97
C HIS A 50 -15.18 6.00 5.17
N ASP A 51 -15.24 5.46 6.39
CA ASP A 51 -15.35 6.21 7.64
C ASP A 51 -14.05 6.95 8.03
N GLN A 52 -12.92 6.63 7.39
CA GLN A 52 -11.63 7.27 7.64
C GLN A 52 -11.52 8.64 6.96
N ALA A 53 -12.37 8.94 5.97
CA ALA A 53 -12.33 10.20 5.21
C ALA A 53 -12.39 11.44 6.12
N ARG A 54 -13.13 11.36 7.23
CA ARG A 54 -13.27 12.44 8.20
C ARG A 54 -11.94 12.90 8.81
N PHE A 55 -10.91 12.06 8.82
CA PHE A 55 -9.62 12.37 9.43
C PHE A 55 -8.64 13.07 8.48
N TRP A 56 -8.96 13.14 7.19
CA TRP A 56 -8.13 13.79 6.18
C TRP A 56 -8.32 15.31 6.22
N GLY A 57 -7.30 16.06 5.82
CA GLY A 57 -7.32 17.54 5.88
C GLY A 57 -7.19 18.13 7.30
N GLN A 58 -7.06 17.31 8.35
CA GLN A 58 -6.94 17.76 9.74
C GLN A 58 -5.49 17.73 10.24
N ARG A 59 -5.07 18.80 10.91
CA ARG A 59 -3.74 18.88 11.52
C ARG A 59 -3.62 17.92 12.70
N GLY A 60 -2.40 17.42 12.89
CA GLY A 60 -2.07 16.61 14.05
C GLY A 60 -2.69 15.21 14.04
N ILE A 61 -3.26 14.73 12.93
CA ILE A 61 -3.74 13.36 12.83
C ILE A 61 -2.60 12.43 12.46
N HIS A 62 -2.40 11.36 13.22
CA HIS A 62 -1.42 10.33 12.85
C HIS A 62 -1.88 9.57 11.59
N TYR A 63 -0.95 9.35 10.65
CA TYR A 63 -1.15 8.58 9.40
C TYR A 63 -1.77 7.19 9.58
N HIS A 64 -1.67 6.62 10.78
CA HIS A 64 -2.02 5.24 11.06
C HIS A 64 -2.87 5.11 12.32
N GLN A 65 -3.47 6.21 12.82
CA GLN A 65 -4.11 6.30 14.14
C GLN A 65 -5.07 5.15 14.51
N ASN A 66 -5.69 4.52 13.51
CA ASN A 66 -6.66 3.44 13.72
C ASN A 66 -6.06 2.04 13.66
N LEU A 67 -4.76 1.89 13.36
CA LEU A 67 -4.06 0.61 13.44
C LEU A 67 -3.92 0.16 14.89
N LYS A 68 -4.07 -1.15 15.13
CA LYS A 68 -3.77 -1.76 16.42
C LYS A 68 -2.29 -2.06 16.58
N ALA A 69 -1.86 -2.33 17.82
CA ALA A 69 -0.53 -2.88 18.07
C ALA A 69 -0.31 -4.16 17.25
N GLY A 70 0.79 -4.21 16.49
CA GLY A 70 1.11 -5.32 15.58
C GLY A 70 0.32 -5.36 14.27
N GLU A 71 -0.62 -4.44 14.04
CA GLU A 71 -1.35 -4.38 12.78
C GLU A 71 -0.52 -3.75 11.67
N ASN A 72 -0.63 -4.33 10.46
CA ASN A 72 0.07 -3.88 9.27
C ASN A 72 -0.73 -2.85 8.46
N THR A 73 0.01 -2.05 7.67
CA THR A 73 -0.53 -1.06 6.74
C THR A 73 -1.29 -1.71 5.59
N VAL A 74 -2.08 -0.91 4.86
CA VAL A 74 -2.86 -1.39 3.71
C VAL A 74 -1.99 -2.04 2.65
N ASN A 75 -0.80 -1.50 2.37
CA ASN A 75 0.15 -2.04 1.40
C ASN A 75 0.58 -3.46 1.73
N PHE A 76 0.94 -3.71 2.98
CA PHE A 76 1.37 -5.03 3.41
C PHE A 76 0.19 -6.01 3.42
N LYS A 77 -1.00 -5.57 3.84
CA LYS A 77 -2.22 -6.38 3.76
C LYS A 77 -2.56 -6.77 2.31
N LEU A 78 -2.37 -5.85 1.35
CA LEU A 78 -2.52 -6.15 -0.07
C LEU A 78 -1.45 -7.14 -0.55
N ALA A 79 -0.19 -6.97 -0.14
CA ALA A 79 0.89 -7.89 -0.47
C ALA A 79 0.60 -9.31 0.04
N GLN A 80 0.10 -9.44 1.27
CA GLN A 80 -0.35 -10.71 1.83
C GLN A 80 -1.54 -11.29 1.04
N ALA A 81 -2.57 -10.49 0.76
CA ALA A 81 -3.72 -10.95 -0.01
C ALA A 81 -3.36 -11.43 -1.42
N LEU A 82 -2.37 -10.80 -2.06
CA LEU A 82 -1.82 -11.23 -3.35
C LEU A 82 -1.19 -12.62 -3.24
N HIS A 83 -0.32 -12.81 -2.24
CA HIS A 83 0.33 -14.09 -2.00
C HIS A 83 -0.72 -15.19 -1.77
N ASP A 84 -1.66 -14.95 -0.85
CA ASP A 84 -2.71 -15.91 -0.50
C ASP A 84 -3.61 -16.26 -1.69
N GLU A 85 -3.92 -15.29 -2.56
CA GLU A 85 -4.69 -15.53 -3.79
C GLU A 85 -3.94 -16.46 -4.77
N ILE A 86 -2.63 -16.27 -4.93
CA ILE A 86 -1.81 -17.08 -5.84
C ILE A 86 -1.68 -18.50 -5.30
N GLU A 87 -1.38 -18.66 -4.01
CA GLU A 87 -1.30 -19.98 -3.36
C GLU A 87 -2.63 -20.75 -3.50
N LEU A 88 -3.75 -20.08 -3.29
CA LEU A 88 -5.08 -20.69 -3.42
C LEU A 88 -5.40 -21.12 -4.86
N LYS A 89 -5.01 -20.32 -5.86
CA LYS A 89 -5.32 -20.58 -7.29
C LYS A 89 -4.25 -21.40 -8.01
N GLY A 90 -3.08 -21.60 -7.40
CA GLY A 90 -1.92 -22.23 -7.99
C GLY A 90 -1.30 -21.47 -9.17
N SER A 91 -1.74 -20.23 -9.42
CA SER A 91 -1.22 -19.40 -10.52
C SER A 91 -1.53 -17.91 -10.33
N TYR A 92 -0.64 -17.07 -10.86
CA TYR A 92 -0.85 -15.63 -10.90
C TYR A 92 -1.56 -15.20 -12.19
N ASP A 93 -2.61 -14.38 -12.04
CA ASP A 93 -3.23 -13.66 -13.14
C ASP A 93 -3.48 -12.20 -12.76
N SER A 94 -2.97 -11.27 -13.59
CA SER A 94 -3.05 -9.84 -13.33
C SER A 94 -4.48 -9.28 -13.30
N THR A 95 -5.39 -9.87 -14.07
CA THR A 95 -6.79 -9.43 -14.12
C THR A 95 -7.53 -9.84 -12.86
N ASN A 96 -7.30 -11.07 -12.40
CA ASN A 96 -7.82 -11.58 -11.14
C ASN A 96 -7.31 -10.75 -9.97
N TRP A 97 -6.01 -10.50 -9.90
CA TRP A 97 -5.43 -9.66 -8.86
C TRP A 97 -6.06 -8.26 -8.82
N VAL A 98 -6.20 -7.58 -9.97
CA VAL A 98 -6.77 -6.23 -9.99
C VAL A 98 -8.22 -6.22 -9.54
N LYS A 99 -9.00 -7.24 -9.91
CA LYS A 99 -10.36 -7.41 -9.40
C LYS A 99 -10.37 -7.58 -7.89
N LYS A 100 -9.46 -8.41 -7.35
CA LYS A 100 -9.33 -8.61 -5.91
C LYS A 100 -8.89 -7.35 -5.18
N TYR A 101 -7.89 -6.64 -5.68
CA TYR A 101 -7.47 -5.33 -5.16
C TYR A 101 -8.62 -4.32 -5.12
N ILE A 102 -9.43 -4.25 -6.18
CA ILE A 102 -10.63 -3.40 -6.22
C ILE A 102 -11.65 -3.81 -5.16
N GLU A 103 -11.94 -5.12 -5.06
CA GLU A 103 -12.86 -5.67 -4.06
C GLU A 103 -12.41 -5.32 -2.63
N LEU A 104 -11.14 -5.58 -2.30
CA LEU A 104 -10.58 -5.37 -0.97
C LEU A 104 -10.62 -3.89 -0.55
N MET A 105 -10.18 -2.98 -1.41
CA MET A 105 -10.16 -1.54 -1.11
C MET A 105 -11.57 -0.92 -1.01
N LEU A 106 -12.55 -1.46 -1.75
CA LEU A 106 -13.94 -1.02 -1.65
C LEU A 106 -14.71 -1.70 -0.53
N THR A 107 -14.13 -2.72 0.13
CA THR A 107 -14.75 -3.39 1.28
C THR A 107 -14.54 -2.56 2.54
N PRO A 108 -15.61 -2.03 3.17
CA PRO A 108 -15.48 -1.28 4.41
C PRO A 108 -14.83 -2.14 5.51
N ASN A 109 -13.98 -1.53 6.34
CA ASN A 109 -13.28 -2.17 7.46
C ASN A 109 -12.34 -3.33 7.09
N TRP A 110 -11.97 -3.51 5.81
CA TRP A 110 -10.97 -4.52 5.44
C TRP A 110 -9.57 -4.16 5.96
N HIS A 111 -9.23 -2.86 5.98
CA HIS A 111 -8.05 -2.33 6.67
C HIS A 111 -8.41 -1.18 7.60
N ASN A 112 -7.61 -0.98 8.64
CA ASN A 112 -7.74 0.17 9.56
C ASN A 112 -6.72 1.28 9.25
N ASP A 113 -5.94 1.14 8.19
CA ASP A 113 -4.93 2.13 7.83
C ASP A 113 -5.57 3.46 7.39
N THR A 114 -5.28 4.55 8.11
CA THR A 114 -5.87 5.88 7.85
C THR A 114 -5.28 6.52 6.60
N TYR A 115 -3.99 6.31 6.35
CA TYR A 115 -3.30 6.88 5.21
C TYR A 115 -3.29 5.90 4.04
N LEU A 116 -3.73 6.39 2.88
CA LEU A 116 -3.64 5.70 1.60
C LEU A 116 -2.70 6.47 0.69
N GLU A 117 -1.71 5.80 0.13
CA GLU A 117 -0.75 6.42 -0.80
C GLU A 117 -1.42 6.98 -2.06
N GLU A 118 -0.73 7.91 -2.72
CA GLU A 118 -1.22 8.60 -3.91
C GLU A 118 -1.60 7.64 -5.04
N TYR A 119 -0.82 6.57 -5.24
CA TYR A 119 -1.10 5.62 -6.31
C TYR A 119 -2.45 4.90 -6.13
N HIS A 120 -2.89 4.64 -4.88
CA HIS A 120 -4.23 4.10 -4.62
C HIS A 120 -5.29 5.11 -5.04
N ARG A 121 -5.18 6.34 -4.52
CA ARG A 121 -6.10 7.45 -4.81
C ARG A 121 -6.24 7.67 -6.32
N ALA A 122 -5.13 7.71 -7.03
CA ALA A 122 -5.09 7.95 -8.47
C ALA A 122 -5.64 6.76 -9.28
N PHE A 123 -5.32 5.52 -8.88
CA PHE A 123 -5.91 4.31 -9.46
C PHE A 123 -7.44 4.35 -9.36
N PHE A 124 -7.98 4.62 -8.16
CA PHE A 124 -9.42 4.62 -7.91
C PHE A 124 -10.15 5.82 -8.51
N THR A 125 -9.49 6.98 -8.63
CA THR A 125 -9.99 8.10 -9.43
C THR A 125 -10.19 7.67 -10.89
N ARG A 126 -9.21 7.00 -11.49
CA ARG A 126 -9.28 6.52 -12.89
C ARG A 126 -10.31 5.41 -13.07
N TYR A 127 -10.43 4.52 -12.09
CA TYR A 127 -11.46 3.49 -12.10
C TYR A 127 -12.87 4.10 -12.01
N ALA A 128 -13.05 5.12 -11.16
CA ALA A 128 -14.30 5.86 -11.04
C ALA A 128 -14.68 6.64 -12.32
N GLN A 129 -13.69 7.04 -13.13
CA GLN A 129 -13.88 7.61 -14.48
C GLN A 129 -14.23 6.56 -15.55
N GLY A 130 -14.30 5.27 -15.21
CA GLY A 130 -14.63 4.20 -16.15
C GLY A 130 -13.45 3.72 -17.00
N LYS A 131 -12.20 4.06 -16.65
CA LYS A 131 -11.03 3.50 -17.35
C LYS A 131 -10.96 1.98 -17.13
N ASN A 132 -10.40 1.28 -18.11
CA ASN A 132 -10.11 -0.15 -17.99
C ASN A 132 -9.23 -0.38 -16.74
N ILE A 133 -9.60 -1.37 -15.92
CA ILE A 133 -8.95 -1.66 -14.64
C ILE A 133 -7.44 -1.96 -14.78
N LEU A 134 -7.00 -2.54 -15.90
CA LEU A 134 -5.59 -2.81 -16.20
C LEU A 134 -4.82 -1.56 -16.68
N LYS A 135 -5.53 -0.44 -16.88
CA LYS A 135 -4.99 0.84 -17.37
C LYS A 135 -5.17 1.98 -16.34
N CYS A 136 -5.49 1.65 -15.09
CA CYS A 136 -5.68 2.65 -14.04
C CYS A 136 -4.36 3.12 -13.39
N GLY A 137 -3.26 2.37 -13.49
CA GLY A 137 -1.96 2.81 -12.97
C GLY A 137 -1.45 4.13 -13.56
N ILE A 138 -0.74 4.91 -12.77
CA ILE A 138 -0.27 6.27 -13.08
C ILE A 138 1.26 6.33 -13.17
N SER A 139 1.83 7.42 -13.70
CA SER A 139 3.29 7.62 -13.72
C SER A 139 3.81 8.08 -12.35
N ASP A 140 3.56 7.29 -11.32
CA ASP A 140 4.01 7.52 -9.95
C ASP A 140 5.43 6.98 -9.75
N GLU A 141 6.33 7.80 -9.21
CA GLU A 141 7.75 7.46 -8.99
C GLU A 141 8.07 6.96 -7.58
N HIS A 142 7.07 6.90 -6.70
CA HIS A 142 7.24 6.52 -5.31
C HIS A 142 7.44 5.00 -5.15
N ILE A 143 8.07 4.64 -4.04
CA ILE A 143 8.45 3.26 -3.72
C ILE A 143 7.26 2.34 -3.42
N GLY A 144 6.05 2.88 -3.24
CA GLY A 144 4.82 2.10 -2.99
C GLY A 144 4.59 1.01 -4.03
N GLY A 145 5.03 1.24 -5.28
CA GLY A 145 4.96 0.24 -6.35
C GLY A 145 5.80 -1.02 -6.13
N LEU A 146 6.71 -1.02 -5.16
CA LEU A 146 7.53 -2.18 -4.81
C LEU A 146 6.91 -3.03 -3.70
N ALA A 147 5.88 -2.54 -3.00
CA ALA A 147 5.38 -3.14 -1.76
C ALA A 147 4.90 -4.59 -1.93
N THR A 148 4.30 -4.92 -3.07
CA THR A 148 3.76 -6.26 -3.36
C THR A 148 4.76 -7.19 -4.07
N VAL A 149 5.91 -6.66 -4.51
CA VAL A 149 6.89 -7.41 -5.32
C VAL A 149 7.44 -8.64 -4.58
N PRO A 150 7.87 -8.55 -3.30
CA PRO A 150 8.37 -9.72 -2.58
C PRO A 150 7.31 -10.81 -2.43
N SER A 151 6.08 -10.45 -2.08
CA SER A 151 4.97 -11.39 -1.90
C SER A 151 4.56 -12.07 -3.21
N LEU A 152 4.53 -11.33 -4.32
CA LEU A 152 4.31 -11.91 -5.64
C LEU A 152 5.42 -12.90 -5.99
N LEU A 153 6.68 -12.52 -5.80
CA LEU A 153 7.82 -13.39 -6.14
C LEU A 153 7.82 -14.67 -5.29
N ALA A 154 7.48 -14.58 -4.00
CA ALA A 154 7.45 -15.71 -3.08
C ALA A 154 6.38 -16.75 -3.42
N ALA A 155 5.23 -16.33 -3.96
CA ALA A 155 4.13 -17.22 -4.34
C ALA A 155 4.29 -17.82 -5.76
N LEU A 156 5.31 -17.40 -6.51
CA LEU A 156 5.57 -17.92 -7.85
C LEU A 156 6.55 -19.12 -7.78
N PRO A 157 6.43 -20.11 -8.67
CA PRO A 157 7.39 -21.21 -8.74
C PRO A 157 8.79 -20.69 -9.07
N ALA A 158 9.85 -21.47 -8.82
CA ALA A 158 11.20 -21.07 -9.21
C ALA A 158 11.30 -20.75 -10.72
N GLY A 159 11.89 -19.60 -11.07
CA GLY A 159 12.02 -19.16 -12.46
C GLY A 159 12.30 -17.66 -12.62
N ASP A 160 12.48 -17.19 -13.85
CA ASP A 160 12.60 -15.76 -14.17
C ASP A 160 11.22 -15.11 -14.28
N HIS A 161 10.84 -14.35 -13.26
CA HIS A 161 9.54 -13.66 -13.18
C HIS A 161 9.62 -12.16 -13.42
N ARG A 162 10.73 -11.63 -13.95
CA ARG A 162 10.92 -10.18 -14.13
C ARG A 162 9.82 -9.54 -14.97
N GLN A 163 9.38 -10.21 -16.05
CA GLN A 163 8.31 -9.68 -16.90
C GLN A 163 6.94 -9.72 -16.21
N THR A 164 6.65 -10.79 -15.47
CA THR A 164 5.44 -10.92 -14.65
C THR A 164 5.36 -9.80 -13.63
N ILE A 165 6.47 -9.52 -12.96
CA ILE A 165 6.56 -8.48 -11.92
C ILE A 165 6.45 -7.08 -12.51
N LYS A 166 7.11 -6.79 -13.64
CA LYS A 166 6.91 -5.52 -14.36
C LYS A 166 5.44 -5.32 -14.77
N THR A 167 4.79 -6.38 -15.24
CA THR A 167 3.37 -6.35 -15.60
C THR A 167 2.50 -6.06 -14.38
N HIS A 168 2.79 -6.70 -13.24
CA HIS A 168 2.11 -6.46 -11.97
C HIS A 168 2.26 -5.01 -11.50
N VAL A 169 3.49 -4.51 -11.43
CA VAL A 169 3.78 -3.14 -10.96
C VAL A 169 3.11 -2.10 -11.87
N THR A 170 3.04 -2.34 -13.19
CA THR A 170 2.38 -1.46 -14.17
C THR A 170 0.88 -1.26 -13.90
N LEU A 171 0.24 -2.15 -13.14
CA LEU A 171 -1.18 -2.04 -12.77
C LEU A 171 -1.44 -0.78 -11.94
N THR A 172 -0.48 -0.34 -11.14
CA THR A 172 -0.54 0.86 -10.29
C THR A 172 0.52 1.91 -10.63
N HIS A 173 1.74 1.51 -10.99
CA HIS A 173 2.89 2.37 -11.26
C HIS A 173 3.45 2.15 -12.68
N ARG A 174 3.23 3.14 -13.55
CA ARG A 174 3.68 3.19 -14.95
C ARG A 174 4.90 4.10 -15.13
N ASN A 175 5.76 4.19 -14.11
CA ASN A 175 6.99 4.97 -14.15
C ASN A 175 8.19 4.04 -14.42
N SER A 176 9.07 4.44 -15.35
CA SER A 176 10.21 3.61 -15.78
C SER A 176 11.22 3.36 -14.65
N ASN A 177 11.39 4.29 -13.71
CA ASN A 177 12.29 4.13 -12.57
C ASN A 177 11.76 3.08 -11.59
N VAL A 178 10.45 3.09 -11.31
CA VAL A 178 9.82 2.08 -10.43
C VAL A 178 9.87 0.70 -11.06
N LEU A 179 9.62 0.58 -12.37
CA LEU A 179 9.73 -0.70 -13.09
C LEU A 179 11.17 -1.24 -13.10
N ARG A 180 12.16 -0.36 -13.21
CA ARG A 180 13.59 -0.72 -13.10
C ARG A 180 13.95 -1.11 -11.67
N ALA A 181 13.41 -0.42 -10.66
CA ALA A 181 13.61 -0.76 -9.25
C ALA A 181 12.98 -2.13 -8.92
N ALA A 182 11.79 -2.43 -9.44
CA ALA A 182 11.16 -3.74 -9.29
C ALA A 182 12.01 -4.86 -9.91
N ASP A 183 12.52 -4.66 -11.13
CA ASP A 183 13.45 -5.59 -11.77
C ASP A 183 14.72 -5.83 -10.93
N CYS A 184 15.27 -4.75 -10.36
CA CYS A 184 16.41 -4.84 -9.47
C CYS A 184 16.10 -5.63 -8.20
N LEU A 185 14.98 -5.31 -7.53
CA LEU A 185 14.55 -5.97 -6.31
C LEU A 185 14.37 -7.48 -6.51
N VAL A 186 13.77 -7.90 -7.63
CA VAL A 186 13.60 -9.33 -7.97
C VAL A 186 14.94 -10.04 -8.06
N ARG A 187 15.90 -9.46 -8.79
CA ARG A 187 17.23 -10.06 -8.94
C ARG A 187 17.95 -10.16 -7.60
N LEU A 188 17.84 -9.14 -6.75
CA LEU A 188 18.43 -9.15 -5.40
C LEU A 188 17.80 -10.23 -4.53
N LEU A 189 16.48 -10.33 -4.50
CA LEU A 189 15.77 -11.35 -3.71
C LEU A 189 16.12 -12.77 -4.16
N GLN A 190 16.18 -13.00 -5.47
CA GLN A 190 16.58 -14.31 -6.02
C GLN A 190 18.04 -14.64 -5.73
N PHE A 191 18.94 -13.66 -5.83
CA PHE A 191 20.35 -13.83 -5.48
C PHE A 191 20.48 -14.22 -4.01
N ILE A 192 19.84 -13.48 -3.10
CA ILE A 192 19.87 -13.78 -1.65
C ILE A 192 19.27 -15.16 -1.35
N ALA A 193 18.18 -15.53 -2.02
CA ALA A 193 17.52 -16.82 -1.81
C ALA A 193 18.37 -18.03 -2.26
N ASN A 194 19.32 -17.83 -3.18
CA ASN A 194 20.18 -18.89 -3.71
C ASN A 194 21.49 -19.08 -2.91
N GLY A 195 21.79 -18.19 -1.96
CA GLY A 195 23.06 -18.18 -1.20
C GLY A 195 24.25 -17.66 -2.01
#